data_AF-A0A8J3IZK5-F1
#
_entry.id   AF-A0A8J3IZK5-F1
#
_cell.length_a   1.000
_cell.length_b   1.000
_cell.length_c   1.000
_cell.angle_alpha   90.00
_cell.angle_beta   90.00
_cell.angle_gamma   90.00
#
_symmetry.space_group_name_H-M   'P 1'
#
loop_
_entity.id
_entity.type
_entity.pdbx_description
1 polymer ?
#
loop_
_entity_poly.entity_id
_entity_poly.type
_entity_poly.pdbx_seq_one_letter_code
_entity_poly.pdbx_strand_id
1 'polypeptide(L)'
;MKIERGTIAAKIDDPYPLLYTEMRKAEVENMANEEHLKTIQQGKSVWNKWREKHPKVAPDLSYASLSGVVLSGVVLSRTNLNCVKLSNANLSFAIFREATLSNANFSNANLNNANFEGANLSRANFEDANLSGANFSNADLSSANFSSADLSGVDFGGADLNWANFIFAHLVRADLSGANFTDVNIGWTTLGDLDLRKVEGLESIKHIGPSTIGIDTFIQSKGDIPPSFLKKAGIPDEWIEYTKSLVGRAIEYSTCFISYSSQDQAFAERLYADLQNKGVQCWYAPEDMKIGDKIRPRIDESIRLYDKLLLVLSEHSIGSKWVEHEVEMALAKERDKKQMVLFPVRLDQAVMEMKQDGWPTEVRHTRHIELPPV
;
A
#
# COMPACT_ATOMS: atom_id res chain seq x y z
N MET A 1 -54.53 -9.49 45.98
CA MET A 1 -54.53 -10.46 44.86
C MET A 1 -54.87 -9.68 43.60
N LYS A 2 -54.06 -9.87 42.55
CA LYS A 2 -53.83 -9.08 41.33
C LYS A 2 -55.00 -8.23 40.76
N ILE A 3 -54.65 -7.00 40.38
CA ILE A 3 -55.39 -6.15 39.44
C ILE A 3 -55.03 -6.63 38.03
N GLU A 4 -55.97 -7.23 37.30
CA GLU A 4 -55.81 -7.53 35.87
C GLU A 4 -56.14 -6.27 35.06
N ARG A 5 -55.12 -5.73 34.36
CA ARG A 5 -55.32 -4.72 33.32
C ARG A 5 -55.71 -5.44 32.02
N GLY A 6 -56.97 -5.29 31.63
CA GLY A 6 -57.43 -5.67 30.29
C GLY A 6 -56.66 -4.89 29.22
N THR A 7 -56.01 -5.62 28.31
CA THR A 7 -55.30 -5.05 27.17
C THR A 7 -56.29 -4.88 26.03
N ILE A 8 -56.55 -3.64 25.64
CA ILE A 8 -57.34 -3.30 24.46
C ILE A 8 -56.47 -3.63 23.24
N ALA A 9 -56.76 -4.75 22.58
CA ALA A 9 -56.17 -5.06 21.28
C ALA A 9 -56.82 -4.17 20.22
N ALA A 10 -56.21 -3.03 19.91
CA ALA A 10 -56.52 -2.30 18.69
C ALA A 10 -55.93 -3.08 17.51
N LYS A 11 -56.79 -3.75 16.74
CA LYS A 11 -56.48 -4.17 15.37
C LYS A 11 -56.24 -2.90 14.56
N ILE A 12 -54.98 -2.61 14.28
CA ILE A 12 -54.61 -1.69 13.21
C ILE A 12 -54.60 -2.55 11.95
N ASP A 13 -55.63 -2.40 11.11
CA ASP A 13 -55.62 -2.96 9.76
C ASP A 13 -54.53 -2.23 8.96
N ASP A 14 -53.43 -2.94 8.69
CA ASP A 14 -52.30 -2.47 7.89
C ASP A 14 -52.73 -2.40 6.41
N PRO A 15 -52.74 -1.22 5.76
CA PRO A 15 -53.26 -1.07 4.41
C PRO A 15 -52.29 -1.55 3.32
N TYR A 16 -51.06 -2.01 3.63
CA TYR A 16 -50.11 -2.47 2.61
C TYR A 16 -49.38 -3.81 2.91
N PRO A 17 -50.09 -4.95 3.07
CA PRO A 17 -49.43 -6.25 3.28
C PRO A 17 -48.59 -6.71 2.08
N LEU A 18 -48.96 -6.33 0.86
CA LEU A 18 -48.29 -6.77 -0.38
C LEU A 18 -46.92 -6.10 -0.58
N LEU A 19 -46.78 -4.82 -0.23
CA LEU A 19 -45.51 -4.08 -0.37
C LEU A 19 -44.42 -4.66 0.54
N TYR A 20 -44.78 -5.03 1.77
CA TYR A 20 -43.87 -5.67 2.73
C TYR A 20 -43.45 -7.08 2.30
N THR A 21 -44.30 -7.77 1.53
CA THR A 21 -44.06 -9.14 1.04
C THR A 21 -43.20 -9.14 -0.22
N GLU A 22 -43.37 -8.14 -1.10
CA GLU A 22 -42.51 -7.92 -2.28
C GLU A 22 -41.13 -7.40 -1.89
N MET A 23 -41.04 -6.49 -0.90
CA MET A 23 -39.76 -6.08 -0.31
C MET A 23 -39.04 -7.26 0.33
N ARG A 24 -39.73 -8.11 1.10
CA ARG A 24 -39.12 -9.34 1.64
C ARG A 24 -38.70 -10.34 0.56
N LYS A 25 -39.46 -10.46 -0.55
CA LYS A 25 -39.05 -11.32 -1.67
C LYS A 25 -37.79 -10.78 -2.36
N ALA A 26 -37.72 -9.48 -2.61
CA ALA A 26 -36.54 -8.83 -3.17
C ALA A 26 -35.34 -8.86 -2.20
N GLU A 27 -35.57 -8.81 -0.88
CA GLU A 27 -34.55 -8.99 0.15
C GLU A 27 -34.04 -10.43 0.20
N VAL A 28 -34.92 -11.44 0.07
CA VAL A 28 -34.55 -12.87 0.07
C VAL A 28 -33.87 -13.30 -1.25
N GLU A 29 -34.26 -12.71 -2.39
CA GLU A 29 -33.63 -12.97 -3.70
C GLU A 29 -32.21 -12.39 -3.82
N ASN A 30 -31.83 -11.45 -2.94
CA ASN A 30 -30.52 -10.81 -2.93
C ASN A 30 -29.61 -11.28 -1.76
N MET A 31 -29.93 -12.39 -1.08
CA MET A 31 -29.09 -12.84 0.03
C MET A 31 -27.95 -13.75 -0.41
N ALA A 32 -26.85 -13.70 0.34
CA ALA A 32 -25.77 -14.67 0.28
C ALA A 32 -26.29 -16.12 0.25
N ASN A 33 -25.62 -16.95 -0.55
CA ASN A 33 -25.88 -18.38 -0.54
C ASN A 33 -25.55 -18.96 0.83
N GLU A 34 -26.50 -19.68 1.43
CA GLU A 34 -26.35 -20.20 2.79
C GLU A 34 -25.18 -21.17 2.96
N GLU A 35 -24.89 -22.00 1.96
CA GLU A 35 -23.77 -22.95 2.02
C GLU A 35 -22.44 -22.21 1.98
N HIS A 36 -22.29 -21.24 1.08
CA HIS A 36 -21.10 -20.39 1.02
C HIS A 36 -20.90 -19.63 2.34
N LEU A 37 -21.98 -19.03 2.88
CA LEU A 37 -21.92 -18.29 4.14
C LEU A 37 -21.52 -19.20 5.32
N LYS A 38 -22.15 -20.37 5.45
CA LYS A 38 -21.79 -21.35 6.49
C LYS A 38 -20.35 -21.85 6.33
N THR A 39 -19.86 -21.95 5.10
CA THR A 39 -18.49 -22.40 4.81
C THR A 39 -17.47 -21.34 5.22
N ILE A 40 -17.68 -20.07 4.88
CA ILE A 40 -16.73 -19.01 5.26
C ILE A 40 -16.74 -18.71 6.76
N GLN A 41 -17.89 -18.87 7.42
CA GLN A 41 -18.02 -18.71 8.88
C GLN A 41 -17.24 -19.77 9.67
N GLN A 42 -16.89 -20.91 9.05
CA GLN A 42 -15.99 -21.90 9.65
C GLN A 42 -14.50 -21.48 9.58
N GLY A 43 -14.21 -20.33 8.96
CA GLY A 43 -12.90 -19.70 8.90
C GLY A 43 -12.14 -19.96 7.61
N LYS A 44 -11.06 -19.19 7.42
CA LYS A 44 -10.23 -19.19 6.21
C LYS A 44 -9.80 -20.59 5.75
N SER A 45 -9.33 -21.45 6.67
CA SER A 45 -8.77 -22.76 6.31
C SER A 45 -9.81 -23.66 5.65
N VAL A 46 -11.06 -23.62 6.11
CA VAL A 46 -12.16 -24.39 5.53
C VAL A 46 -12.57 -23.78 4.19
N TRP A 47 -12.72 -22.46 4.14
CA TRP A 47 -13.05 -21.74 2.91
C TRP A 47 -12.04 -21.98 1.79
N ASN A 48 -10.74 -21.79 2.06
CA ASN A 48 -9.71 -21.95 1.05
C ASN A 48 -9.65 -23.39 0.52
N LYS A 49 -9.78 -24.41 1.38
CA LYS A 49 -9.89 -25.82 0.96
C LYS A 49 -11.14 -26.08 0.11
N TRP A 50 -12.25 -25.43 0.44
CA TRP A 50 -13.47 -25.52 -0.36
C TRP A 50 -13.28 -24.88 -1.73
N ARG A 51 -12.59 -23.73 -1.83
CA ARG A 51 -12.24 -23.06 -3.09
C ARG A 51 -11.34 -23.92 -3.98
N GLU A 52 -10.35 -24.60 -3.40
CA GLU A 52 -9.47 -25.54 -4.13
C GLU A 52 -10.26 -26.69 -4.78
N LYS A 53 -11.29 -27.18 -4.10
CA LYS A 53 -12.17 -28.25 -4.61
C LYS A 53 -13.21 -27.74 -5.61
N HIS A 54 -13.56 -26.45 -5.57
CA HIS A 54 -14.61 -25.84 -6.37
C HIS A 54 -14.11 -24.62 -7.18
N PRO A 55 -13.06 -24.75 -8.02
CA PRO A 55 -12.43 -23.61 -8.69
C PRO A 55 -13.34 -22.94 -9.74
N LYS A 56 -14.35 -23.65 -10.24
CA LYS A 56 -15.32 -23.15 -11.23
C LYS A 56 -16.56 -22.50 -10.62
N VAL A 57 -16.76 -22.67 -9.31
CA VAL A 57 -17.92 -22.07 -8.63
C VAL A 57 -17.60 -20.60 -8.39
N ALA A 58 -18.47 -19.70 -8.84
CA ALA A 58 -18.48 -18.31 -8.43
C ALA A 58 -19.29 -18.21 -7.13
N PRO A 59 -18.65 -18.04 -5.96
CA PRO A 59 -19.38 -18.06 -4.70
C PRO A 59 -20.16 -16.75 -4.55
N ASP A 60 -21.24 -16.83 -3.79
CA ASP A 60 -22.11 -15.68 -3.48
C ASP A 60 -22.20 -15.48 -1.97
N LEU A 61 -21.67 -14.34 -1.55
CA LEU A 61 -21.65 -13.80 -0.20
C LEU A 61 -22.24 -12.37 -0.18
N SER A 62 -23.03 -12.00 -1.19
CA SER A 62 -23.65 -10.69 -1.26
C SER A 62 -24.55 -10.43 -0.06
N TYR A 63 -24.55 -9.19 0.43
CA TYR A 63 -25.28 -8.76 1.64
C TYR A 63 -24.90 -9.50 2.93
N ALA A 64 -23.92 -10.40 2.92
CA ALA A 64 -23.51 -11.13 4.12
C ALA A 64 -22.94 -10.18 5.17
N SER A 65 -23.21 -10.48 6.44
CA SER A 65 -22.59 -9.81 7.56
C SER A 65 -21.40 -10.62 8.08
N LEU A 66 -20.21 -10.10 7.83
CA LEU A 66 -18.91 -10.66 8.20
C LEU A 66 -18.06 -9.59 8.92
N SER A 67 -18.69 -8.64 9.61
CA SER A 67 -17.99 -7.63 10.40
C SER A 67 -17.16 -8.27 11.51
N GLY A 68 -15.96 -7.75 11.75
CA GLY A 68 -15.06 -8.19 12.83
C GLY A 68 -14.43 -9.57 12.65
N VAL A 69 -14.65 -10.26 11.52
CA VAL A 69 -14.08 -11.58 11.27
C VAL A 69 -12.55 -11.51 11.12
N VAL A 70 -11.88 -12.62 11.41
CA VAL A 70 -10.45 -12.80 11.16
C VAL A 70 -10.27 -13.79 10.02
N LEU A 71 -9.99 -13.26 8.83
CA LEU A 71 -9.87 -14.00 7.58
C LEU A 71 -8.62 -13.58 6.79
N SER A 72 -7.51 -13.28 7.48
CA SER A 72 -6.26 -12.85 6.86
C SER A 72 -5.74 -13.88 5.84
N GLY A 73 -5.57 -13.50 4.59
CA GLY A 73 -5.15 -14.38 3.48
C GLY A 73 -6.24 -15.30 2.93
N VAL A 74 -7.52 -14.98 3.17
CA VAL A 74 -8.65 -15.71 2.57
C VAL A 74 -8.69 -15.49 1.04
N VAL A 75 -9.08 -16.52 0.29
CA VAL A 75 -9.19 -16.46 -1.18
C VAL A 75 -10.64 -16.23 -1.59
N LEU A 76 -10.98 -15.00 -1.91
CA LEU A 76 -12.31 -14.53 -2.32
C LEU A 76 -12.37 -14.10 -3.80
N SER A 77 -11.39 -14.51 -4.61
CA SER A 77 -11.37 -14.20 -6.05
C SER A 77 -12.65 -14.63 -6.76
N ARG A 78 -13.17 -13.78 -7.64
CA ARG A 78 -14.41 -14.01 -8.42
C ARG A 78 -15.64 -14.34 -7.57
N THR A 79 -15.69 -13.79 -6.35
CA THR A 79 -16.84 -13.95 -5.44
C THR A 79 -17.77 -12.76 -5.57
N ASN A 80 -19.08 -13.01 -5.58
CA ASN A 80 -20.07 -11.96 -5.42
C ASN A 80 -20.12 -11.55 -3.94
N LEU A 81 -19.66 -10.33 -3.65
CA LEU A 81 -19.58 -9.70 -2.34
C LEU A 81 -20.26 -8.31 -2.36
N ASN A 82 -21.17 -8.08 -3.31
CA ASN A 82 -21.92 -6.83 -3.38
C ASN A 82 -22.65 -6.59 -2.04
N CYS A 83 -22.59 -5.36 -1.54
CA CYS A 83 -23.22 -4.97 -0.27
C CYS A 83 -22.75 -5.77 0.98
N VAL A 84 -21.63 -6.50 0.89
CA VAL A 84 -21.10 -7.26 2.05
C VAL A 84 -20.69 -6.31 3.17
N LYS A 85 -20.91 -6.70 4.42
CA LYS A 85 -20.43 -5.97 5.60
C LYS A 85 -19.19 -6.65 6.15
N LEU A 86 -18.03 -6.01 6.00
CA LEU A 86 -16.71 -6.45 6.46
C LEU A 86 -16.04 -5.40 7.37
N SER A 87 -16.84 -4.51 7.97
CA SER A 87 -16.30 -3.50 8.88
C SER A 87 -15.56 -4.13 10.06
N ASN A 88 -14.45 -3.53 10.47
CA ASN A 88 -13.55 -4.04 11.52
C ASN A 88 -12.93 -5.43 11.26
N ALA A 89 -13.08 -6.00 10.05
CA ALA A 89 -12.51 -7.32 9.75
C ALA A 89 -10.99 -7.26 9.62
N ASN A 90 -10.30 -8.35 9.97
CA ASN A 90 -8.91 -8.57 9.60
C ASN A 90 -8.86 -9.41 8.33
N LEU A 91 -8.55 -8.75 7.22
CA LEU A 91 -8.46 -9.27 5.85
C LEU A 91 -7.07 -9.01 5.26
N SER A 92 -6.06 -8.82 6.12
CA SER A 92 -4.67 -8.68 5.69
C SER A 92 -4.27 -9.82 4.75
N PHE A 93 -3.61 -9.50 3.64
CA PHE A 93 -3.21 -10.46 2.59
C PHE A 93 -4.37 -11.21 1.88
N ALA A 94 -5.63 -10.84 2.09
CA ALA A 94 -6.76 -11.48 1.41
C ALA A 94 -6.74 -11.22 -0.11
N ILE A 95 -7.28 -12.16 -0.89
CA ILE A 95 -7.25 -12.13 -2.35
C ILE A 95 -8.67 -12.00 -2.89
N PHE A 96 -9.01 -10.84 -3.42
CA PHE A 96 -10.28 -10.42 -4.00
C PHE A 96 -10.24 -10.22 -5.53
N ARG A 97 -9.21 -10.73 -6.21
CA ARG A 97 -9.06 -10.59 -7.68
C ARG A 97 -10.35 -10.86 -8.44
N GLU A 98 -10.74 -9.94 -9.31
CA GLU A 98 -11.95 -10.02 -10.15
C GLU A 98 -13.27 -10.25 -9.35
N ALA A 99 -13.32 -9.93 -8.05
CA ALA A 99 -14.55 -10.02 -7.25
C ALA A 99 -15.49 -8.83 -7.53
N THR A 100 -16.80 -9.03 -7.29
CA THR A 100 -17.78 -7.93 -7.34
C THR A 100 -18.13 -7.50 -5.92
N LEU A 101 -17.76 -6.28 -5.56
CA LEU A 101 -17.75 -5.69 -4.22
C LEU A 101 -18.44 -4.32 -4.21
N SER A 102 -19.35 -4.08 -5.15
CA SER A 102 -20.06 -2.80 -5.21
C SER A 102 -20.80 -2.55 -3.90
N ASN A 103 -20.69 -1.34 -3.36
CA ASN A 103 -21.27 -0.94 -2.07
C ASN A 103 -20.81 -1.79 -0.87
N ALA A 104 -19.69 -2.53 -0.97
CA ALA A 104 -19.14 -3.26 0.17
C ALA A 104 -18.67 -2.30 1.28
N ASN A 105 -18.84 -2.70 2.54
CA ASN A 105 -18.39 -1.92 3.69
C ASN A 105 -17.16 -2.55 4.35
N PHE A 106 -16.01 -1.91 4.18
CA PHE A 106 -14.72 -2.24 4.77
C PHE A 106 -14.27 -1.23 5.83
N SER A 107 -15.17 -0.42 6.39
CA SER A 107 -14.74 0.62 7.32
C SER A 107 -14.01 0.04 8.53
N ASN A 108 -12.91 0.67 8.93
CA ASN A 108 -12.02 0.23 10.00
C ASN A 108 -11.39 -1.18 9.79
N ALA A 109 -11.46 -1.76 8.58
CA ALA A 109 -10.88 -3.06 8.32
C ALA A 109 -9.35 -2.98 8.19
N ASN A 110 -8.66 -4.07 8.58
CA ASN A 110 -7.27 -4.26 8.22
C ASN A 110 -7.18 -5.03 6.90
N LEU A 111 -6.72 -4.37 5.85
CA LEU A 111 -6.59 -4.87 4.48
C LEU A 111 -5.17 -4.74 3.95
N ASN A 112 -4.18 -4.63 4.84
CA ASN A 112 -2.78 -4.47 4.43
C ASN A 112 -2.36 -5.62 3.49
N ASN A 113 -1.72 -5.29 2.38
CA ASN A 113 -1.32 -6.21 1.30
C ASN A 113 -2.45 -7.07 0.70
N ALA A 114 -3.72 -6.66 0.82
CA ALA A 114 -4.82 -7.33 0.14
C ALA A 114 -4.76 -7.09 -1.39
N ASN A 115 -5.20 -8.07 -2.18
CA ASN A 115 -5.18 -8.00 -3.64
C ASN A 115 -6.60 -7.90 -4.20
N PHE A 116 -6.95 -6.74 -4.73
CA PHE A 116 -8.20 -6.38 -5.40
C PHE A 116 -8.05 -6.14 -6.91
N GLU A 117 -6.98 -6.65 -7.54
CA GLU A 117 -6.74 -6.50 -8.98
C GLU A 117 -8.00 -6.83 -9.80
N GLY A 118 -8.42 -5.88 -10.65
CA GLY A 118 -9.59 -6.02 -11.53
C GLY A 118 -10.93 -6.18 -10.83
N ALA A 119 -11.05 -5.93 -9.53
CA ALA A 119 -12.31 -6.02 -8.81
C ALA A 119 -13.24 -4.84 -9.12
N ASN A 120 -14.56 -5.05 -9.04
CA ASN A 120 -15.53 -3.96 -9.02
C ASN A 120 -15.81 -3.56 -7.58
N LEU A 121 -15.35 -2.38 -7.19
CA LEU A 121 -15.46 -1.79 -5.86
C LEU A 121 -16.20 -0.44 -5.91
N SER A 122 -17.01 -0.22 -6.95
CA SER A 122 -17.79 1.00 -7.08
C SER A 122 -18.60 1.26 -5.80
N ARG A 123 -18.49 2.47 -5.26
CA ARG A 123 -19.14 2.92 -4.01
C ARG A 123 -18.75 2.12 -2.74
N ALA A 124 -17.66 1.37 -2.75
CA ALA A 124 -17.18 0.69 -1.56
C ALA A 124 -16.74 1.70 -0.48
N ASN A 125 -16.95 1.36 0.79
CA ASN A 125 -16.53 2.19 1.93
C ASN A 125 -15.27 1.61 2.59
N PHE A 126 -14.16 2.34 2.52
CA PHE A 126 -12.87 2.06 3.14
C PHE A 126 -12.48 3.09 4.22
N GLU A 127 -13.46 3.83 4.75
CA GLU A 127 -13.22 4.80 5.82
C GLU A 127 -12.42 4.19 6.99
N ASP A 128 -11.37 4.87 7.41
CA ASP A 128 -10.44 4.45 8.49
C ASP A 128 -9.79 3.06 8.27
N ALA A 129 -9.80 2.51 7.05
CA ALA A 129 -9.17 1.22 6.76
C ALA A 129 -7.65 1.32 6.66
N ASN A 130 -6.95 0.25 7.05
CA ASN A 130 -5.53 0.08 6.73
C ASN A 130 -5.41 -0.67 5.39
N LEU A 131 -4.99 0.03 4.34
CA LEU A 131 -4.81 -0.46 2.98
C LEU A 131 -3.34 -0.45 2.54
N SER A 132 -2.41 -0.33 3.49
CA SER A 132 -0.98 -0.27 3.17
C SER A 132 -0.54 -1.47 2.32
N GLY A 133 0.11 -1.19 1.18
CA GLY A 133 0.57 -2.19 0.22
C GLY A 133 -0.53 -2.96 -0.54
N ALA A 134 -1.81 -2.55 -0.44
CA ALA A 134 -2.88 -3.22 -1.18
C ALA A 134 -2.73 -2.99 -2.70
N ASN A 135 -3.22 -3.95 -3.50
CA ASN A 135 -3.24 -3.86 -4.96
C ASN A 135 -4.66 -3.64 -5.45
N PHE A 136 -4.93 -2.50 -6.06
CA PHE A 136 -6.18 -2.14 -6.73
C PHE A 136 -5.98 -1.91 -8.24
N SER A 137 -4.89 -2.40 -8.82
CA SER A 137 -4.61 -2.21 -10.24
C SER A 137 -5.80 -2.67 -11.10
N ASN A 138 -6.19 -1.83 -12.07
CA ASN A 138 -7.32 -2.03 -12.97
C ASN A 138 -8.69 -2.23 -12.28
N ALA A 139 -8.83 -1.89 -11.00
CA ALA A 139 -10.12 -1.97 -10.30
C ALA A 139 -11.04 -0.80 -10.65
N ASP A 140 -12.35 -1.03 -10.60
CA ASP A 140 -13.35 0.05 -10.61
C ASP A 140 -13.59 0.49 -9.16
N LEU A 141 -13.12 1.68 -8.81
CA LEU A 141 -13.25 2.33 -7.51
C LEU A 141 -14.10 3.61 -7.61
N SER A 142 -14.94 3.70 -8.64
CA SER A 142 -15.77 4.88 -8.86
C SER A 142 -16.64 5.17 -7.62
N SER A 143 -16.60 6.41 -7.14
CA SER A 143 -17.30 6.86 -5.93
C SER A 143 -16.94 6.10 -4.64
N ALA A 144 -15.80 5.40 -4.58
CA ALA A 144 -15.36 4.75 -3.34
C ALA A 144 -14.95 5.79 -2.27
N ASN A 145 -15.13 5.43 -1.00
CA ASN A 145 -14.75 6.28 0.13
C ASN A 145 -13.48 5.78 0.80
N PHE A 146 -12.37 6.52 0.67
CA PHE A 146 -11.08 6.26 1.33
C PHE A 146 -10.79 7.28 2.44
N SER A 147 -11.80 7.96 3.00
CA SER A 147 -11.58 8.97 4.02
C SER A 147 -10.79 8.41 5.20
N SER A 148 -9.74 9.12 5.63
CA SER A 148 -8.86 8.73 6.75
C SER A 148 -8.13 7.38 6.57
N ALA A 149 -8.14 6.79 5.37
CA ALA A 149 -7.48 5.50 5.14
C ALA A 149 -5.95 5.64 5.03
N ASP A 150 -5.24 4.62 5.51
CA ASP A 150 -3.80 4.47 5.24
C ASP A 150 -3.61 3.76 3.90
N LEU A 151 -3.15 4.50 2.89
CA LEU A 151 -2.92 4.04 1.52
C LEU A 151 -1.43 3.99 1.18
N SER A 152 -0.56 3.86 2.18
CA SER A 152 0.88 3.84 1.96
C SER A 152 1.29 2.64 1.09
N GLY A 153 1.99 2.88 -0.02
CA GLY A 153 2.48 1.83 -0.92
C GLY A 153 1.38 1.12 -1.73
N VAL A 154 0.17 1.66 -1.80
CA VAL A 154 -0.93 1.08 -2.57
C VAL A 154 -0.67 1.14 -4.07
N ASP A 155 -1.10 0.13 -4.82
CA ASP A 155 -1.06 0.13 -6.29
C ASP A 155 -2.46 0.46 -6.83
N PHE A 156 -2.64 1.65 -7.42
CA PHE A 156 -3.83 2.08 -8.15
C PHE A 156 -3.61 2.09 -9.68
N GLY A 157 -2.60 1.40 -10.20
CA GLY A 157 -2.25 1.43 -11.61
C GLY A 157 -3.44 1.09 -12.52
N GLY A 158 -3.84 2.03 -13.39
CA GLY A 158 -4.99 1.88 -14.28
C GLY A 158 -6.38 1.78 -13.60
N ALA A 159 -6.48 2.07 -12.30
CA ALA A 159 -7.74 2.02 -11.57
C ALA A 159 -8.65 3.21 -11.91
N ASP A 160 -9.96 3.00 -11.93
CA ASP A 160 -10.94 4.07 -12.08
C ASP A 160 -11.36 4.62 -10.70
N LEU A 161 -10.88 5.81 -10.35
CA LEU A 161 -11.14 6.46 -9.06
C LEU A 161 -12.13 7.63 -9.20
N ASN A 162 -12.87 7.72 -10.30
CA ASN A 162 -13.74 8.85 -10.57
C ASN A 162 -14.73 9.09 -9.41
N TRP A 163 -14.84 10.33 -8.92
CA TRP A 163 -15.66 10.73 -7.76
C TRP A 163 -15.27 10.13 -6.40
N ALA A 164 -14.14 9.42 -6.29
CA ALA A 164 -13.70 8.86 -5.02
C ALA A 164 -13.34 9.95 -3.99
N ASN A 165 -13.38 9.59 -2.70
CA ASN A 165 -13.09 10.49 -1.60
C ASN A 165 -11.80 10.10 -0.86
N PHE A 166 -10.83 11.01 -0.79
CA PHE A 166 -9.53 10.81 -0.12
C PHE A 166 -9.27 11.84 0.99
N ILE A 167 -10.31 12.49 1.51
CA ILE A 167 -10.17 13.45 2.62
C ILE A 167 -9.49 12.76 3.82
N PHE A 168 -8.47 13.38 4.41
CA PHE A 168 -7.61 12.82 5.48
C PHE A 168 -6.81 11.55 5.11
N ALA A 169 -6.81 11.10 3.86
CA ALA A 169 -6.10 9.88 3.47
C ALA A 169 -4.58 10.08 3.36
N HIS A 170 -3.82 8.99 3.51
CA HIS A 170 -2.36 8.99 3.42
C HIS A 170 -1.86 8.27 2.15
N LEU A 171 -1.53 9.01 1.11
CA LEU A 171 -0.96 8.51 -0.15
C LEU A 171 0.55 8.74 -0.16
N VAL A 172 1.29 7.85 0.49
CA VAL A 172 2.76 7.86 0.46
C VAL A 172 3.24 6.64 -0.35
N ARG A 173 4.07 6.83 -1.38
CA ARG A 173 4.57 5.74 -2.26
C ARG A 173 3.48 4.98 -3.03
N ALA A 174 2.32 5.59 -3.23
CA ALA A 174 1.28 4.96 -4.04
C ALA A 174 1.68 4.98 -5.52
N ASP A 175 1.41 3.88 -6.25
CA ASP A 175 1.47 3.90 -7.72
C ASP A 175 0.13 4.40 -8.26
N LEU A 176 0.14 5.56 -8.91
CA LEU A 176 -1.04 6.18 -9.51
C LEU A 176 -0.99 6.16 -11.04
N SER A 177 -0.10 5.36 -11.64
CA SER A 177 0.13 5.34 -13.07
C SER A 177 -1.12 4.97 -13.87
N GLY A 178 -1.64 5.90 -14.68
CA GLY A 178 -2.85 5.69 -15.47
C GLY A 178 -4.14 5.63 -14.65
N ALA A 179 -4.09 5.99 -13.36
CA ALA A 179 -5.28 6.03 -12.51
C ALA A 179 -6.14 7.25 -12.88
N ASN A 180 -7.46 7.05 -12.92
CA ASN A 180 -8.42 8.12 -13.24
C ASN A 180 -8.86 8.86 -11.97
N PHE A 181 -8.28 10.04 -11.73
CA PHE A 181 -8.61 10.92 -10.60
C PHE A 181 -9.65 12.00 -10.95
N THR A 182 -10.42 11.82 -12.02
CA THR A 182 -11.46 12.78 -12.39
C THR A 182 -12.43 13.01 -11.23
N ASP A 183 -12.70 14.28 -10.92
CA ASP A 183 -13.68 14.69 -9.90
C ASP A 183 -13.47 14.10 -8.48
N VAL A 184 -12.28 13.59 -8.19
CA VAL A 184 -11.89 13.08 -6.86
C VAL A 184 -11.90 14.21 -5.82
N ASN A 185 -12.34 13.90 -4.60
CA ASN A 185 -12.28 14.81 -3.47
C ASN A 185 -11.00 14.57 -2.66
N ILE A 186 -10.19 15.61 -2.45
CA ILE A 186 -9.05 15.61 -1.53
C ILE A 186 -9.14 16.77 -0.53
N GLY A 187 -8.46 16.64 0.59
CA GLY A 187 -8.42 17.67 1.64
C GLY A 187 -7.82 17.09 2.91
N TRP A 188 -6.84 17.77 3.49
CA TRP A 188 -5.98 17.24 4.55
C TRP A 188 -5.35 15.89 4.17
N THR A 189 -5.19 15.66 2.87
CA THR A 189 -4.59 14.44 2.30
C THR A 189 -3.08 14.60 2.27
N THR A 190 -2.34 13.52 2.55
CA THR A 190 -0.88 13.51 2.42
C THR A 190 -0.50 12.87 1.09
N LEU A 191 0.30 13.57 0.29
CA LEU A 191 0.77 13.18 -1.06
C LEU A 191 2.30 13.16 -1.08
N GLY A 192 2.89 12.00 -0.78
CA GLY A 192 4.34 11.82 -0.69
C GLY A 192 4.85 10.73 -1.61
N ASP A 193 5.99 10.96 -2.24
CA ASP A 193 6.71 10.02 -3.09
C ASP A 193 5.83 9.49 -4.24
N LEU A 194 5.14 10.42 -4.92
CA LEU A 194 4.20 10.12 -6.01
C LEU A 194 4.70 10.64 -7.36
N ASP A 195 4.48 9.87 -8.42
CA ASP A 195 4.58 10.35 -9.81
C ASP A 195 3.19 10.77 -10.31
N LEU A 196 2.91 12.07 -10.33
CA LEU A 196 1.60 12.60 -10.74
C LEU A 196 1.47 12.76 -12.26
N ARG A 197 2.54 12.60 -13.04
CA ARG A 197 2.54 12.89 -14.49
C ARG A 197 1.60 12.00 -15.30
N LYS A 198 1.33 10.79 -14.82
CA LYS A 198 0.48 9.80 -15.49
C LYS A 198 -0.91 9.69 -14.86
N VAL A 199 -1.24 10.58 -13.93
CA VAL A 199 -2.55 10.60 -13.28
C VAL A 199 -3.52 11.38 -14.17
N GLU A 200 -4.65 10.77 -14.50
CA GLU A 200 -5.67 11.42 -15.31
C GLU A 200 -6.56 12.30 -14.43
N GLY A 201 -7.02 13.45 -14.93
CA GLY A 201 -8.03 14.26 -14.25
C GLY A 201 -7.54 15.15 -13.11
N LEU A 202 -6.23 15.33 -12.90
CA LEU A 202 -5.68 16.16 -11.81
C LEU A 202 -6.28 17.58 -11.72
N GLU A 203 -6.57 18.22 -12.84
CA GLU A 203 -7.14 19.59 -12.85
C GLU A 203 -8.59 19.65 -12.35
N SER A 204 -9.32 18.54 -12.45
CA SER A 204 -10.72 18.39 -12.04
C SER A 204 -10.88 18.02 -10.56
N ILE A 205 -9.78 17.67 -9.89
CA ILE A 205 -9.80 17.33 -8.47
C ILE A 205 -10.44 18.47 -7.67
N LYS A 206 -11.29 18.07 -6.73
CA LYS A 206 -12.01 18.93 -5.80
C LYS A 206 -11.23 18.98 -4.49
N HIS A 207 -10.75 20.17 -4.16
CA HIS A 207 -10.01 20.41 -2.93
C HIS A 207 -10.99 20.96 -1.88
N ILE A 208 -11.35 20.12 -0.92
CA ILE A 208 -12.21 20.49 0.22
C ILE A 208 -11.40 21.23 1.30
N GLY A 209 -10.07 21.06 1.29
CA GLY A 209 -9.12 21.74 2.16
C GLY A 209 -7.69 21.64 1.64
N PRO A 210 -6.71 22.26 2.33
CA PRO A 210 -5.30 22.17 1.94
C PRO A 210 -4.82 20.72 2.07
N SER A 211 -3.83 20.34 1.27
CA SER A 211 -3.21 19.00 1.31
C SER A 211 -1.69 19.14 1.40
N THR A 212 -1.04 18.14 2.00
CA THR A 212 0.42 18.12 2.13
C THR A 212 1.02 17.45 0.90
N ILE A 213 1.93 18.14 0.21
CA ILE A 213 2.66 17.59 -0.94
C ILE A 213 4.14 17.54 -0.58
N GLY A 214 4.73 16.35 -0.61
CA GLY A 214 6.16 16.13 -0.34
C GLY A 214 7.06 16.70 -1.44
N ILE A 215 8.27 17.14 -1.07
CA ILE A 215 9.30 17.60 -2.03
C ILE A 215 9.67 16.46 -2.99
N ASP A 216 9.75 15.25 -2.47
CA ASP A 216 9.85 13.99 -3.22
C ASP A 216 8.81 13.88 -4.35
N THR A 217 7.52 14.17 -4.10
CA THR A 217 6.46 14.18 -5.13
C THR A 217 6.74 15.20 -6.23
N PHE A 218 7.26 16.40 -5.90
CA PHE A 218 7.66 17.38 -6.92
C PHE A 218 8.80 16.86 -7.80
N ILE A 219 9.82 16.23 -7.20
CA ILE A 219 10.97 15.67 -7.90
C ILE A 219 10.54 14.50 -8.80
N GLN A 220 9.78 13.55 -8.25
CA GLN A 220 9.31 12.35 -8.94
C GLN A 220 8.38 12.69 -10.12
N SER A 221 7.57 13.73 -9.95
CA SER A 221 6.72 14.31 -11.00
C SER A 221 7.48 15.25 -11.95
N LYS A 222 8.81 15.40 -11.79
CA LYS A 222 9.66 16.29 -12.60
C LYS A 222 9.20 17.75 -12.64
N GLY A 223 8.51 18.20 -11.58
CA GLY A 223 7.89 19.52 -11.51
C GLY A 223 6.68 19.71 -12.44
N ASP A 224 6.28 18.65 -13.15
CA ASP A 224 5.16 18.64 -14.09
C ASP A 224 3.85 18.31 -13.34
N ILE A 225 3.50 19.19 -12.40
CA ILE A 225 2.25 19.14 -11.64
C ILE A 225 1.43 20.38 -12.03
N PRO A 226 0.12 20.24 -12.36
CA PRO A 226 -0.70 21.38 -12.74
C PRO A 226 -0.69 22.51 -11.70
N PRO A 227 -0.40 23.76 -12.08
CA PRO A 227 -0.41 24.89 -11.15
C PRO A 227 -1.75 25.08 -10.43
N SER A 228 -2.86 24.78 -11.11
CA SER A 228 -4.21 24.83 -10.56
C SER A 228 -4.39 23.86 -9.40
N PHE A 229 -3.85 22.64 -9.52
CA PHE A 229 -3.84 21.64 -8.46
C PHE A 229 -3.02 22.11 -7.26
N LEU A 230 -1.78 22.57 -7.50
CA LEU A 230 -0.89 23.06 -6.44
C LEU A 230 -1.51 24.22 -5.66
N LYS A 231 -2.09 25.19 -6.37
CA LYS A 231 -2.76 26.35 -5.77
C LYS A 231 -3.94 25.93 -4.90
N LYS A 232 -4.82 25.07 -5.42
CA LYS A 232 -5.98 24.56 -4.67
C LYS A 232 -5.57 23.66 -3.49
N ALA A 233 -4.41 23.00 -3.56
CA ALA A 233 -3.82 22.26 -2.44
C ALA A 233 -3.23 23.17 -1.34
N GLY A 234 -3.13 24.48 -1.58
CA GLY A 234 -2.66 25.47 -0.60
C GLY A 234 -1.21 25.91 -0.79
N ILE A 235 -0.57 25.60 -1.92
CA ILE A 235 0.79 26.05 -2.22
C ILE A 235 0.76 27.52 -2.69
N PRO A 236 1.58 28.42 -2.10
CA PRO A 236 1.64 29.83 -2.52
C PRO A 236 2.10 30.01 -3.97
N ASP A 237 1.60 31.06 -4.64
CA ASP A 237 1.90 31.34 -6.05
C ASP A 237 3.42 31.55 -6.29
N GLU A 238 4.14 32.17 -5.36
CA GLU A 238 5.58 32.38 -5.45
C GLU A 238 6.34 31.04 -5.50
N TRP A 239 5.93 30.07 -4.68
CA TRP A 239 6.53 28.74 -4.67
C TRP A 239 6.29 28.00 -5.98
N ILE A 240 5.07 28.10 -6.54
CA ILE A 240 4.72 27.48 -7.82
C ILE A 240 5.62 28.01 -8.95
N GLU A 241 5.90 29.31 -8.98
CA GLU A 241 6.79 29.92 -9.97
C GLU A 241 8.23 29.36 -9.89
N TYR A 242 8.77 29.21 -8.68
CA TYR A 242 10.12 28.68 -8.48
C TYR A 242 10.22 27.17 -8.72
N THR A 243 9.16 26.38 -8.51
CA THR A 243 9.22 24.90 -8.62
C THR A 243 9.74 24.41 -9.98
N LYS A 244 9.30 25.02 -11.10
CA LYS A 244 9.78 24.67 -12.44
C LYS A 244 11.28 24.90 -12.62
N SER A 245 11.83 25.92 -11.97
CA SER A 245 13.27 26.23 -12.02
C SER A 245 14.11 25.29 -11.12
N LEU A 246 13.50 24.75 -10.06
CA LEU A 246 14.15 23.86 -9.09
C LEU A 246 14.29 22.43 -9.62
N VAL A 247 13.30 21.92 -10.35
CA VAL A 247 13.33 20.53 -10.87
C VAL A 247 14.08 20.41 -12.21
N GLY A 248 14.22 21.52 -12.95
CA GLY A 248 15.01 21.59 -14.18
C GLY A 248 16.52 21.67 -13.96
N ARG A 249 16.97 21.97 -12.73
CA ARG A 249 18.36 21.68 -12.32
C ARG A 249 18.39 20.20 -11.99
N ALA A 250 19.27 19.44 -12.65
CA ALA A 250 19.64 18.11 -12.21
C ALA A 250 20.31 18.25 -10.83
N ILE A 251 19.50 18.43 -9.79
CA ILE A 251 19.97 18.19 -8.45
C ILE A 251 19.93 16.68 -8.33
N GLU A 252 21.00 16.06 -8.79
CA GLU A 252 21.33 14.68 -8.44
C GLU A 252 21.63 14.68 -6.94
N TYR A 253 20.60 14.78 -6.10
CA TYR A 253 20.68 14.41 -4.71
C TYR A 253 20.93 12.90 -4.70
N SER A 254 22.19 12.50 -4.86
CA SER A 254 22.57 11.11 -4.67
C SER A 254 22.42 10.81 -3.19
N THR A 255 21.21 10.41 -2.81
CA THR A 255 20.91 9.92 -1.48
C THR A 255 21.53 8.53 -1.35
N CYS A 256 22.32 8.30 -0.31
CA CYS A 256 22.90 6.97 -0.08
C CYS A 256 22.56 6.42 1.30
N PHE A 257 22.31 5.11 1.33
CA PHE A 257 22.09 4.36 2.56
C PHE A 257 23.31 3.49 2.85
N ILE A 258 23.87 3.59 4.04
CA ILE A 258 25.01 2.76 4.45
C ILE A 258 24.47 1.47 5.06
N SER A 259 24.71 0.34 4.39
CA SER A 259 24.39 -1.00 4.91
C SER A 259 25.66 -1.66 5.45
N TYR A 260 25.60 -2.09 6.70
CA TYR A 260 26.75 -2.59 7.47
C TYR A 260 26.28 -3.51 8.60
N SER A 261 27.18 -4.35 9.13
CA SER A 261 26.95 -5.10 10.37
C SER A 261 27.19 -4.21 11.59
N SER A 262 26.47 -4.38 12.70
CA SER A 262 26.69 -3.68 13.98
C SER A 262 28.14 -3.75 14.47
N GLN A 263 28.87 -4.80 14.11
CA GLN A 263 30.29 -4.93 14.44
C GLN A 263 31.16 -3.89 13.70
N ASP A 264 30.67 -3.32 12.60
CA ASP A 264 31.32 -2.29 11.80
C ASP A 264 30.82 -0.86 12.12
N GLN A 265 30.05 -0.68 13.21
CA GLN A 265 29.44 0.61 13.61
C GLN A 265 30.44 1.77 13.60
N ALA A 266 31.63 1.57 14.19
CA ALA A 266 32.63 2.62 14.29
C ALA A 266 33.15 3.08 12.91
N PHE A 267 33.16 2.19 11.91
CA PHE A 267 33.51 2.56 10.55
C PHE A 267 32.34 3.27 9.86
N ALA A 268 31.12 2.74 10.00
CA ALA A 268 29.92 3.33 9.41
C ALA A 268 29.70 4.77 9.89
N GLU A 269 29.90 5.06 11.18
CA GLU A 269 29.80 6.42 11.75
C GLU A 269 30.82 7.39 11.17
N ARG A 270 32.07 6.93 10.96
CA ARG A 270 33.13 7.74 10.34
C ARG A 270 32.82 8.01 8.87
N LEU A 271 32.43 6.97 8.13
CA LEU A 271 32.05 7.07 6.73
C LEU A 271 30.87 8.02 6.54
N TYR A 272 29.86 7.92 7.39
CA TYR A 272 28.74 8.86 7.44
C TYR A 272 29.20 10.30 7.68
N ALA A 273 30.04 10.55 8.69
CA ALA A 273 30.55 11.88 8.99
C ALA A 273 31.34 12.47 7.80
N ASP A 274 32.18 11.66 7.15
CA ASP A 274 32.97 12.08 5.99
C ASP A 274 32.08 12.40 4.77
N LEU A 275 31.01 11.63 4.55
CA LEU A 275 30.04 11.88 3.48
C LEU A 275 29.24 13.16 3.73
N GLN A 276 28.76 13.37 4.95
CA GLN A 276 28.05 14.59 5.35
C GLN A 276 28.94 15.84 5.20
N ASN A 277 30.21 15.76 5.62
CA ASN A 277 31.19 16.84 5.45
C ASN A 277 31.45 17.20 3.98
N LYS A 278 31.25 16.25 3.07
CA LYS A 278 31.34 16.45 1.61
C LYS A 278 30.00 16.86 0.97
N GLY A 279 28.97 17.09 1.78
CA GLY A 279 27.63 17.48 1.31
C GLY A 279 26.82 16.32 0.71
N VAL A 280 27.25 15.07 0.91
CA VAL A 280 26.50 13.88 0.47
C VAL A 280 25.42 13.58 1.50
N GLN A 281 24.16 13.63 1.08
CA GLN A 281 23.03 13.22 1.91
C GLN A 281 23.06 11.70 2.07
N CYS A 282 23.45 11.24 3.26
CA CYS A 282 23.52 9.84 3.59
C CYS A 282 22.73 9.53 4.86
N TRP A 283 22.25 8.30 4.98
CA TRP A 283 21.55 7.78 6.16
C TRP A 283 22.08 6.38 6.47
N TYR A 284 21.92 5.94 7.71
CA TYR A 284 22.17 4.59 8.13
C TYR A 284 21.25 4.26 9.30
N ALA A 285 20.78 3.03 9.38
CA ALA A 285 20.00 2.55 10.53
C ALA A 285 20.94 1.78 11.46
N PRO A 286 21.13 2.20 12.73
CA PRO A 286 21.83 1.36 13.69
C PRO A 286 21.03 0.06 13.90
N GLU A 287 21.71 -1.09 13.77
CA GLU A 287 21.14 -2.45 13.87
C GLU A 287 20.40 -2.72 15.22
N ASP A 288 20.53 -1.80 16.19
CA ASP A 288 19.95 -1.87 17.53
C ASP A 288 18.52 -1.30 17.69
N MET A 289 17.74 -1.10 16.62
CA MET A 289 16.27 -0.98 16.77
C MET A 289 15.63 -2.35 17.08
N LYS A 290 16.03 -2.99 18.19
CA LYS A 290 15.24 -4.06 18.84
C LYS A 290 14.03 -3.44 19.54
N ILE A 291 13.04 -2.98 18.77
CA ILE A 291 11.77 -2.49 19.31
C ILE A 291 10.62 -3.19 18.60
N GLY A 292 10.29 -4.41 19.07
CA GLY A 292 9.00 -5.06 18.90
C GLY A 292 8.53 -5.40 17.48
N ASP A 293 7.67 -6.41 17.38
CA ASP A 293 7.12 -6.94 16.11
C ASP A 293 6.30 -5.94 15.25
N LYS A 294 6.20 -4.66 15.63
CA LYS A 294 5.43 -3.63 14.92
C LYS A 294 6.24 -2.82 13.88
N ILE A 295 7.55 -3.02 13.77
CA ILE A 295 8.40 -2.23 12.84
C ILE A 295 9.05 -3.09 11.74
N ARG A 296 8.90 -4.43 11.76
CA ARG A 296 9.40 -5.28 10.67
C ARG A 296 8.91 -4.88 9.26
N PRO A 297 7.67 -4.41 9.05
CA PRO A 297 7.24 -3.93 7.72
C PRO A 297 7.84 -2.59 7.29
N ARG A 298 8.39 -1.78 8.22
CA ARG A 298 9.04 -0.49 7.94
C ARG A 298 10.52 -0.63 7.58
N ILE A 299 11.08 -1.82 7.73
CA ILE A 299 12.50 -2.07 7.48
C ILE A 299 12.74 -2.31 5.99
N ASP A 300 11.86 -3.09 5.33
CA ASP A 300 11.84 -3.26 3.88
C ASP A 300 11.65 -1.94 3.10
N GLU A 301 11.19 -0.88 3.77
CA GLU A 301 11.01 0.45 3.21
C GLU A 301 12.32 1.22 3.04
N SER A 302 13.39 0.88 3.78
CA SER A 302 14.62 1.67 3.83
C SER A 302 15.41 1.61 2.51
N ILE A 303 15.46 0.46 1.84
CA ILE A 303 16.20 0.31 0.57
C ILE A 303 15.39 0.81 -0.64
N ARG A 304 14.06 0.78 -0.52
CA ARG A 304 13.17 1.32 -1.57
C ARG A 304 13.35 2.84 -1.69
N LEU A 305 13.55 3.51 -0.55
CA LEU A 305 13.70 4.96 -0.40
C LEU A 305 14.93 5.57 -1.06
N TYR A 306 16.10 4.94 -0.98
CA TYR A 306 17.36 5.60 -1.35
C TYR A 306 17.86 5.22 -2.76
N ASP A 307 18.51 6.17 -3.42
CA ASP A 307 18.98 6.03 -4.80
C ASP A 307 20.21 5.11 -4.92
N LYS A 308 21.00 5.03 -3.85
CA LYS A 308 22.27 4.29 -3.79
C LYS A 308 22.38 3.54 -2.46
N LEU A 309 22.86 2.30 -2.50
CA LEU A 309 23.24 1.49 -1.36
C LEU A 309 24.77 1.45 -1.25
N LEU A 310 25.32 2.03 -0.19
CA LEU A 310 26.74 1.94 0.14
C LEU A 310 26.95 0.76 1.10
N LEU A 311 27.47 -0.34 0.58
CA LEU A 311 27.66 -1.57 1.33
C LEU A 311 29.04 -1.59 2.00
N VAL A 312 29.10 -1.64 3.32
CA VAL A 312 30.34 -1.92 4.06
C VAL A 312 30.60 -3.42 3.96
N LEU A 313 31.54 -3.81 3.11
CA LEU A 313 31.84 -5.20 2.79
C LEU A 313 33.00 -5.70 3.66
N SER A 314 32.64 -6.32 4.78
CA SER A 314 33.52 -6.93 5.78
C SER A 314 33.14 -8.41 6.02
N GLU A 315 33.97 -9.14 6.75
CA GLU A 315 33.66 -10.47 7.27
C GLU A 315 32.35 -10.48 8.08
N HIS A 316 32.11 -9.43 8.87
CA HIS A 316 30.93 -9.29 9.71
C HIS A 316 29.66 -9.04 8.91
N SER A 317 29.74 -8.21 7.86
CA SER A 317 28.63 -7.94 6.94
C SER A 317 28.27 -9.18 6.12
N ILE A 318 29.27 -9.94 5.67
CA ILE A 318 29.07 -11.20 4.95
C ILE A 318 28.22 -12.20 5.76
N GLY A 319 28.43 -12.25 7.08
CA GLY A 319 27.66 -13.10 7.99
C GLY A 319 26.31 -12.52 8.44
N SER A 320 25.95 -11.29 8.06
CA SER A 320 24.73 -10.63 8.52
C SER A 320 23.56 -10.89 7.58
N LYS A 321 22.52 -11.56 8.10
CA LYS A 321 21.23 -11.76 7.38
C LYS A 321 20.55 -10.45 7.02
N TRP A 322 20.78 -9.41 7.82
CA TRP A 322 20.28 -8.08 7.54
C TRP A 322 20.92 -7.52 6.26
N VAL A 323 22.24 -7.53 6.21
CA VAL A 323 23.01 -7.02 5.06
C VAL A 323 22.70 -7.84 3.80
N GLU A 324 22.58 -9.17 3.94
CA GLU A 324 22.16 -10.07 2.85
C GLU A 324 20.85 -9.61 2.20
N HIS A 325 19.79 -9.42 3.01
CA HIS A 325 18.49 -8.96 2.52
C HIS A 325 18.59 -7.59 1.83
N GLU A 326 19.39 -6.67 2.38
CA GLU A 326 19.58 -5.34 1.81
C GLU A 326 20.25 -5.37 0.43
N VAL A 327 21.25 -6.23 0.29
CA VAL A 327 21.98 -6.44 -0.97
C VAL A 327 21.07 -7.09 -2.02
N GLU A 328 20.32 -8.12 -1.66
CA GLU A 328 19.40 -8.80 -2.59
C GLU A 328 18.36 -7.86 -3.18
N MET A 329 17.80 -6.97 -2.35
CA MET A 329 16.86 -5.93 -2.79
C MET A 329 17.50 -4.88 -3.69
N ALA A 330 18.72 -4.43 -3.36
CA ALA A 330 19.44 -3.50 -4.21
C ALA A 330 19.74 -4.12 -5.59
N LEU A 331 20.23 -5.37 -5.63
CA LEU A 331 20.47 -6.10 -6.89
C LEU A 331 19.18 -6.31 -7.69
N ALA A 332 18.05 -6.59 -7.03
CA ALA A 332 16.75 -6.66 -7.70
C ALA A 332 16.36 -5.32 -8.35
N LYS A 333 16.56 -4.19 -7.63
CA LYS A 333 16.30 -2.83 -8.13
C LYS A 333 17.19 -2.49 -9.33
N GLU A 334 18.45 -2.92 -9.35
CA GLU A 334 19.34 -2.72 -10.51
C GLU A 334 18.86 -3.47 -11.76
N ARG A 335 18.37 -4.71 -11.58
CA ARG A 335 17.81 -5.52 -12.68
C ARG A 335 16.58 -4.87 -13.30
N ASP A 336 15.71 -4.30 -12.46
CA ASP A 336 14.48 -3.64 -12.90
C ASP A 336 14.75 -2.27 -13.56
N LYS A 337 15.52 -1.40 -12.89
CA LYS A 337 15.76 -0.02 -13.34
C LYS A 337 16.90 0.12 -14.36
N LYS A 338 17.70 -0.94 -14.59
CA LYS A 338 18.93 -0.91 -15.41
C LYS A 338 19.90 0.21 -15.00
N GLN A 339 19.97 0.50 -13.71
CA GLN A 339 20.82 1.53 -13.13
C GLN A 339 21.63 0.92 -11.98
N MET A 340 22.89 1.33 -11.83
CA MET A 340 23.71 0.94 -10.68
C MET A 340 23.20 1.59 -9.39
N VAL A 341 22.91 0.78 -8.38
CA VAL A 341 22.40 1.13 -7.06
C VAL A 341 23.39 0.74 -5.97
N LEU A 342 24.06 -0.42 -6.07
CA LEU A 342 24.92 -0.96 -5.02
C LEU A 342 26.41 -0.63 -5.25
N PHE A 343 27.03 -0.04 -4.23
CA PHE A 343 28.44 0.38 -4.21
C PHE A 343 29.15 -0.24 -2.99
N PRO A 344 30.04 -1.24 -3.19
CA PRO A 344 30.74 -1.88 -2.09
C PRO A 344 31.97 -1.06 -1.64
N VAL A 345 32.11 -0.90 -0.33
CA VAL A 345 33.29 -0.36 0.37
C VAL A 345 33.93 -1.53 1.12
N ARG A 346 34.97 -2.10 0.53
CA ARG A 346 35.65 -3.28 1.09
C ARG A 346 36.52 -2.88 2.29
N LEU A 347 36.27 -3.51 3.44
CA LEU A 347 37.04 -3.31 4.68
C LEU A 347 38.17 -4.32 4.87
N ASP A 348 37.97 -5.56 4.43
CA ASP A 348 38.91 -6.66 4.63
C ASP A 348 39.00 -7.58 3.39
N GLN A 349 39.59 -8.76 3.54
CA GLN A 349 39.78 -9.74 2.47
C GLN A 349 38.72 -10.85 2.46
N ALA A 350 37.72 -10.83 3.36
CA ALA A 350 36.80 -11.94 3.55
C ALA A 350 36.04 -12.29 2.27
N VAL A 351 35.63 -11.29 1.47
CA VAL A 351 34.98 -11.51 0.17
C VAL A 351 35.89 -12.18 -0.87
N MET A 352 37.20 -11.98 -0.78
CA MET A 352 38.18 -12.58 -1.70
C MET A 352 38.43 -14.05 -1.34
N GLU A 353 38.36 -14.38 -0.06
CA GLU A 353 38.64 -15.71 0.48
C GLU A 353 37.41 -16.64 0.44
N MET A 354 36.22 -16.11 0.13
CA MET A 354 35.01 -16.91 0.01
C MET A 354 35.12 -17.96 -1.10
N LYS A 355 34.85 -19.22 -0.69
CA LYS A 355 34.84 -20.41 -1.55
C LYS A 355 33.43 -20.87 -1.92
N GLN A 356 32.40 -20.32 -1.28
CA GLN A 356 31.01 -20.68 -1.51
C GLN A 356 30.32 -19.63 -2.38
N ASP A 357 29.42 -20.10 -3.24
CA ASP A 357 28.56 -19.23 -4.04
C ASP A 357 27.51 -18.57 -3.14
N GLY A 358 27.27 -17.28 -3.37
CA GLY A 358 26.35 -16.45 -2.59
C GLY A 358 26.43 -14.98 -2.99
N TRP A 359 25.63 -14.12 -2.34
CA TRP A 359 25.60 -12.69 -2.64
C TRP A 359 26.97 -11.99 -2.58
N PRO A 360 27.93 -12.33 -1.68
CA PRO A 360 29.23 -11.65 -1.66
C PRO A 360 30.04 -11.96 -2.91
N THR A 361 29.95 -13.21 -3.39
CA THR A 361 30.57 -13.67 -4.63
C THR A 361 29.94 -12.97 -5.84
N GLU A 362 28.62 -12.84 -5.88
CA GLU A 362 27.91 -12.06 -6.91
C GLU A 362 28.36 -10.59 -6.93
N VAL A 363 28.41 -9.93 -5.77
CA VAL A 363 28.90 -8.55 -5.65
C VAL A 363 30.35 -8.43 -6.11
N ARG A 364 31.24 -9.36 -5.72
CA ARG A 364 32.65 -9.39 -6.16
C ARG A 364 32.77 -9.42 -7.67
N HIS A 365 32.02 -10.32 -8.33
CA HIS A 365 32.05 -10.47 -9.78
C HIS A 365 31.42 -9.30 -10.51
N THR A 366 30.24 -8.85 -10.07
CA THR A 366 29.48 -7.79 -10.73
C THR A 366 30.04 -6.38 -10.48
N ARG A 367 30.94 -6.22 -9.50
CA ARG A 367 31.60 -4.93 -9.19
C ARG A 367 33.10 -4.93 -9.47
N HIS A 368 33.62 -5.99 -10.08
CA HIS A 368 35.05 -6.11 -10.41
C HIS A 368 35.95 -5.83 -9.21
N ILE A 369 35.62 -6.40 -8.04
CA ILE A 369 36.44 -6.25 -6.84
C ILE A 369 37.67 -7.15 -7.01
N GLU A 370 38.79 -6.54 -7.38
CA GLU A 370 40.07 -7.21 -7.59
C GLU A 370 41.02 -7.02 -6.40
N LEU A 371 42.01 -7.91 -6.30
CA LEU A 371 43.14 -7.69 -5.41
C LEU A 371 43.94 -6.49 -5.94
N PRO A 372 44.40 -5.58 -5.09
CA PRO A 372 45.29 -4.51 -5.54
C PRO A 372 46.51 -5.13 -6.24
N PRO A 373 47.00 -4.53 -7.34
CA PRO A 373 48.18 -5.04 -8.03
C PRO A 373 49.35 -5.10 -7.04
N VAL A 374 50.01 -6.27 -7.01
CA VAL A 374 51.11 -6.62 -6.10
C VAL A 374 52.34 -5.76 -6.33
#